data_AF-A0A5A7RXZ8-F1
#
_entry.id   AF-A0A5A7RXZ8-F1
#
_cell.length_a   1.000
_cell.length_b   1.000
_cell.length_c   1.000
_cell.angle_alpha   90.00
_cell.angle_beta   90.00
_cell.angle_gamma   90.00
#
_symmetry.space_group_name_H-M   'P 1'
#
loop_
_entity.id
_entity.type
_entity.pdbx_description
1 polymer ?
#
loop_
_entity_poly.entity_id
_entity_poly.type
_entity_poly.pdbx_seq_one_letter_code
_entity_poly.pdbx_strand_id
1 'polypeptide(L)'
;MIAREDAYNLVKKYIRKENLIKHSLAVEAIMRAIARKLGRDENLWGLAGLLHDIDYEYTYDDPSEHGIVACQMLEGLLPEDGLNAIKAHNYQYTSYTPIRTIEKAIVAADAVSGLIIATALVMPSKKLADVKLETL
;
A
#
# COMPACT_ATOMS: atom_id res chain seq x y z
N MET A 1 16.04 0.05 -8.05
CA MET A 1 14.89 -0.23 -7.17
C MET A 1 15.29 -1.34 -6.22
N ILE A 2 14.90 -1.24 -4.96
CA ILE A 2 15.12 -2.29 -3.93
C ILE A 2 14.50 -3.62 -4.37
N ALA A 3 15.12 -4.75 -3.99
CA ALA A 3 14.52 -6.06 -4.20
C ALA A 3 13.29 -6.25 -3.31
N ARG A 4 12.28 -6.98 -3.78
CA ARG A 4 11.03 -7.19 -3.02
C ARG A 4 11.27 -7.80 -1.63
N GLU A 5 12.21 -8.74 -1.52
CA GLU A 5 12.53 -9.37 -0.24
C GLU A 5 13.13 -8.37 0.76
N ASP A 6 14.03 -7.50 0.29
CA ASP A 6 14.61 -6.44 1.11
C ASP A 6 13.54 -5.41 1.52
N ALA A 7 12.62 -5.08 0.62
CA ALA A 7 11.47 -4.23 0.91
C ALA A 7 10.56 -4.84 1.99
N TYR A 8 10.28 -6.15 1.92
CA TYR A 8 9.51 -6.85 2.94
C TYR A 8 10.22 -6.88 4.30
N ASN A 9 11.54 -7.08 4.30
CA ASN A 9 12.35 -6.98 5.52
C ASN A 9 12.32 -5.57 6.11
N LEU A 10 12.28 -4.54 5.26
CA LEU A 10 12.11 -3.15 5.70
C LEU A 10 10.75 -2.94 6.38
N VAL A 11 9.65 -3.42 5.78
CA VAL A 11 8.32 -3.38 6.39
C VAL A 11 8.33 -4.03 7.77
N LYS A 12 8.87 -5.25 7.90
CA LYS A 12 8.98 -5.95 9.20
C LYS A 12 9.89 -5.25 10.22
N LYS A 13 10.81 -4.41 9.76
CA LYS A 13 11.71 -3.64 10.63
C LYS A 13 10.98 -2.46 11.27
N TYR A 14 10.14 -1.76 10.51
CA TYR A 14 9.48 -0.52 10.94
C TYR A 14 8.03 -0.71 11.41
N ILE A 15 7.34 -1.75 10.96
CA ILE A 15 5.98 -2.09 11.35
C ILE A 15 6.01 -3.33 12.26
N ARG A 16 5.39 -3.21 13.44
CA ARG A 16 5.29 -4.28 14.44
C ARG A 16 3.93 -4.96 14.44
N LYS A 17 2.88 -4.21 14.13
CA LYS A 17 1.50 -4.71 14.11
C LYS A 17 1.28 -5.64 12.92
N GLU A 18 0.91 -6.89 13.21
CA GLU A 18 0.73 -7.92 12.19
C GLU A 18 -0.39 -7.58 11.19
N ASN A 19 -1.44 -6.87 11.62
CA ASN A 19 -2.51 -6.42 10.73
C ASN A 19 -2.03 -5.37 9.72
N LEU A 20 -1.11 -4.49 10.10
CA LEU A 20 -0.52 -3.51 9.17
C LEU A 20 0.39 -4.20 8.15
N ILE A 21 1.19 -5.18 8.58
CA ILE A 21 2.01 -5.99 7.65
C ILE A 21 1.11 -6.73 6.64
N LYS A 22 0.00 -7.32 7.11
CA LYS A 22 -0.98 -7.99 6.24
C LYS A 22 -1.65 -7.02 5.28
N HIS A 23 -1.98 -5.82 5.74
CA HIS A 23 -2.51 -4.74 4.90
C HIS A 23 -1.54 -4.37 3.78
N SER A 24 -0.27 -4.10 4.10
CA SER A 24 0.76 -3.80 3.09
C SER A 24 0.91 -4.92 2.04
N LEU A 25 0.87 -6.19 2.46
CA LEU A 25 0.89 -7.34 1.56
C LEU A 25 -0.36 -7.42 0.66
N ALA A 26 -1.53 -7.06 1.20
CA ALA A 26 -2.77 -7.01 0.42
C ALA A 26 -2.71 -5.89 -0.64
N VAL A 27 -2.25 -4.69 -0.27
CA VAL A 27 -2.07 -3.57 -1.19
C VAL A 27 -1.03 -3.88 -2.26
N GLU A 28 0.09 -4.54 -1.92
CA GLU A 28 1.06 -5.07 -2.90
C GLU A 28 0.37 -5.97 -3.94
N ALA A 29 -0.42 -6.95 -3.48
CA ALA A 29 -1.08 -7.92 -4.35
C ALA A 29 -2.08 -7.24 -5.30
N ILE A 30 -2.88 -6.29 -4.78
CA ILE A 30 -3.84 -5.51 -5.58
C ILE A 30 -3.09 -4.65 -6.61
N MET A 31 -2.04 -3.93 -6.20
CA MET A 31 -1.26 -3.07 -7.08
C MET A 31 -0.60 -3.85 -8.21
N ARG A 32 -0.04 -5.04 -7.93
CA ARG A 32 0.49 -5.95 -8.97
C ARG A 32 -0.59 -6.37 -9.96
N ALA A 33 -1.79 -6.72 -9.47
CA ALA A 33 -2.90 -7.11 -10.33
C ALA A 33 -3.38 -5.97 -11.23
N ILE A 34 -3.48 -4.74 -10.70
CA ILE A 34 -3.83 -3.55 -11.49
C ILE A 34 -2.74 -3.27 -12.53
N ALA A 35 -1.46 -3.32 -12.14
CA ALA A 35 -0.34 -3.10 -13.05
C ALA A 35 -0.37 -4.07 -14.24
N ARG A 36 -0.56 -5.36 -13.98
CA ARG A 36 -0.70 -6.39 -15.01
C ARG A 36 -1.85 -6.09 -15.97
N LYS A 37 -3.02 -5.75 -15.43
CA LYS A 37 -4.22 -5.42 -16.24
C LYS A 37 -3.99 -4.21 -17.14
N LEU A 38 -3.17 -3.25 -16.70
CA LEU A 38 -2.87 -2.02 -17.43
C LEU A 38 -1.58 -2.08 -18.26
N GLY A 39 -0.90 -3.23 -18.32
CA GLY A 39 0.38 -3.37 -19.02
C GLY A 39 1.50 -2.50 -18.44
N ARG A 40 1.53 -2.34 -17.11
CA ARG A 40 2.52 -1.54 -16.36
C ARG A 40 3.54 -2.43 -15.65
N ASP A 41 4.58 -1.81 -15.10
CA ASP A 41 5.60 -2.51 -14.32
C ASP A 41 5.02 -3.03 -12.99
N GLU A 42 4.77 -4.35 -12.92
CA GLU A 42 4.26 -5.03 -11.72
C GLU A 42 5.21 -4.90 -10.53
N ASN A 43 6.53 -4.79 -10.74
CA ASN A 43 7.48 -4.69 -9.65
C ASN A 43 7.43 -3.30 -8.99
N LEU A 44 7.45 -2.22 -9.79
CA LEU A 44 7.31 -0.87 -9.26
C LEU A 44 5.99 -0.69 -8.50
N TRP A 45 4.88 -1.12 -9.08
CA TRP A 45 3.56 -0.97 -8.49
C TRP A 45 3.41 -1.81 -7.22
N GLY A 46 3.90 -3.05 -7.25
CA GLY A 46 3.92 -3.92 -6.07
C GLY A 46 4.76 -3.32 -4.95
N LEU A 47 5.96 -2.81 -5.25
CA LEU A 47 6.83 -2.17 -4.25
C LEU A 47 6.18 -0.92 -3.65
N ALA A 48 5.54 -0.07 -4.46
CA ALA A 48 4.81 1.09 -3.95
C ALA A 48 3.69 0.65 -2.99
N GLY A 49 2.91 -0.37 -3.35
CA GLY A 49 1.87 -0.93 -2.49
C GLY A 49 2.41 -1.58 -1.21
N LEU A 50 3.55 -2.28 -1.29
CA LEU A 50 4.16 -2.93 -0.12
C LEU A 50 4.71 -1.92 0.90
N LEU A 51 5.21 -0.78 0.42
CA LEU A 51 5.96 0.17 1.22
C LEU A 51 5.18 1.42 1.61
N HIS A 52 3.94 1.60 1.12
CA HIS A 52 3.18 2.85 1.31
C HIS A 52 3.01 3.26 2.78
N ASP A 53 2.78 2.28 3.64
CA ASP A 53 2.47 2.45 5.06
C ASP A 53 3.67 2.28 6.00
N ILE A 54 4.89 2.25 5.47
CA ILE A 54 6.08 1.88 6.27
C ILE A 54 6.36 2.84 7.44
N ASP A 55 5.83 4.06 7.38
CA ASP A 55 5.94 5.10 8.41
C ASP A 55 4.75 5.14 9.39
N TYR A 56 3.68 4.38 9.15
CA TYR A 56 2.39 4.55 9.84
C TYR A 56 2.48 4.49 11.37
N GLU A 57 3.29 3.57 11.93
CA GLU A 57 3.44 3.47 13.39
C GLU A 57 4.15 4.67 14.04
N TYR A 58 4.80 5.53 13.24
CA TYR A 58 5.48 6.74 13.70
C TYR A 58 4.67 8.01 13.41
N THR A 59 3.75 7.96 12.45
CA THR A 59 2.95 9.10 11.99
C THR A 59 1.48 9.02 12.41
N TYR A 60 1.04 7.98 13.13
CA TYR A 60 -0.37 7.81 13.48
C TYR A 60 -0.96 8.98 14.30
N ASP A 61 -0.14 9.69 15.09
CA ASP A 61 -0.53 10.88 15.86
C ASP A 61 -0.54 12.17 15.00
N ASP A 62 0.13 12.16 13.84
CA ASP A 62 0.17 13.27 12.87
C ASP A 62 -0.02 12.76 11.43
N PRO A 63 -1.28 12.58 11.00
CA PRO A 63 -1.58 12.09 9.65
C PRO A 63 -1.04 12.97 8.52
N SER A 64 -0.62 14.21 8.77
CA SER A 64 -0.08 15.09 7.72
C SER A 64 1.36 14.70 7.31
N GLU A 65 2.09 14.00 8.18
CA GLU A 65 3.44 13.50 7.93
C GLU A 65 3.45 12.12 7.25
N HIS A 66 2.33 11.39 7.30
CA HIS A 66 2.21 10.05 6.73
C HIS A 66 2.32 10.06 5.20
N GLY A 67 3.13 9.15 4.66
CA GLY A 67 3.53 9.12 3.25
C GLY A 67 4.70 10.07 2.94
N ILE A 68 4.87 11.18 3.69
CA ILE A 68 6.03 12.07 3.57
C ILE A 68 7.25 11.44 4.22
N VAL A 69 7.10 10.98 5.47
CA VAL A 69 8.16 10.26 6.19
C VAL A 69 8.50 8.95 5.47
N ALA A 70 7.52 8.22 4.96
CA ALA A 70 7.77 7.04 4.12
C ALA A 70 8.65 7.39 2.90
N CYS A 71 8.38 8.50 2.21
CA CYS A 71 9.21 8.92 1.08
C CYS A 71 10.66 9.21 1.49
N GLN A 72 10.89 9.82 2.66
CA GLN A 72 12.24 10.06 3.19
C GLN A 72 12.95 8.75 3.51
N MET A 73 12.25 7.78 4.11
CA MET A 73 12.79 6.45 4.42
C MET A 73 13.16 5.64 3.17
N LEU A 74 12.50 5.92 2.04
CA LEU A 74 12.60 5.16 0.80
C LEU A 74 13.38 5.90 -0.29
N GLU A 75 13.98 7.05 0.03
CA GLU A 75 14.79 7.81 -0.90
C GLU A 75 15.96 6.97 -1.43
N GLY A 76 16.14 6.95 -2.75
CA GLY A 76 17.13 6.11 -3.43
C GLY A 76 16.79 4.62 -3.53
N LEU A 77 15.73 4.15 -2.84
CA LEU A 77 15.26 2.75 -2.90
C LEU A 77 14.17 2.56 -3.97
N LEU A 78 13.36 3.59 -4.23
CA LEU A 78 12.33 3.63 -5.25
C LEU A 78 12.56 4.77 -6.24
N PRO A 79 12.09 4.65 -7.49
CA PRO A 79 12.09 5.76 -8.43
C PRO A 79 11.03 6.78 -8.03
N GLU A 80 11.10 7.97 -8.61
CA GLU A 80 10.21 9.10 -8.28
C GLU A 80 8.72 8.72 -8.43
N ASP A 81 8.35 7.96 -9.44
CA ASP A 81 6.96 7.50 -9.64
C ASP A 81 6.44 6.65 -8.48
N GLY A 82 7.30 5.82 -7.88
CA GLY A 82 6.95 5.01 -6.70
C GLY A 82 6.81 5.87 -5.44
N LEU A 83 7.74 6.79 -5.23
CA LEU A 83 7.67 7.75 -4.11
C LEU A 83 6.45 8.66 -4.24
N ASN A 84 6.14 9.15 -5.44
CA ASN A 84 4.96 9.95 -5.72
C ASN A 84 3.66 9.17 -5.44
N ALA A 85 3.59 7.90 -5.82
CA ALA A 85 2.45 7.04 -5.46
C ALA A 85 2.29 6.92 -3.94
N ILE A 86 3.39 6.67 -3.22
CA ILE A 86 3.38 6.63 -1.74
C ILE A 86 2.96 7.98 -1.17
N LYS A 87 3.40 9.13 -1.69
CA LYS A 87 2.91 10.42 -1.20
C LYS A 87 1.42 10.63 -1.48
N ALA A 88 0.94 10.12 -2.62
CA ALA A 88 -0.42 10.30 -3.09
C ALA A 88 -1.47 9.46 -2.34
N HIS A 89 -1.10 8.34 -1.72
CA HIS A 89 -2.09 7.50 -1.03
C HIS A 89 -2.76 8.28 0.12
N ASN A 90 -2.00 9.15 0.79
CA ASN A 90 -2.46 9.98 1.89
C ASN A 90 -2.89 11.41 1.46
N TYR A 91 -3.41 11.56 0.25
CA TYR A 91 -3.78 12.87 -0.32
C TYR A 91 -4.85 13.64 0.48
N GLN A 92 -5.62 12.97 1.33
CA GLN A 92 -6.69 13.61 2.13
C GLN A 92 -6.13 14.49 3.25
N TYR A 93 -4.90 14.20 3.71
CA TYR A 93 -4.24 14.87 4.82
C TYR A 93 -3.03 15.71 4.38
N THR A 94 -2.73 15.71 3.07
CA THR A 94 -1.62 16.46 2.48
C THR A 94 -2.11 17.38 1.35
N SER A 95 -1.25 18.28 0.88
CA SER A 95 -1.54 19.11 -0.31
C SER A 95 -1.34 18.38 -1.64
N TYR A 96 -0.99 17.09 -1.60
CA TYR A 96 -0.73 16.30 -2.80
C TYR A 96 -2.04 15.98 -3.54
N THR A 97 -2.05 16.05 -4.86
CA THR A 97 -3.21 15.65 -5.67
C THR A 97 -2.84 14.46 -6.56
N PRO A 98 -3.53 13.31 -6.46
CA PRO A 98 -3.27 12.15 -7.33
C PRO A 98 -3.66 12.43 -8.78
N ILE A 99 -2.67 12.52 -9.67
CA ILE A 99 -2.87 12.82 -11.11
C ILE A 99 -2.55 11.59 -11.95
N ARG A 100 -1.43 10.92 -11.67
CA ARG A 100 -0.94 9.76 -12.44
C ARG A 100 -1.76 8.51 -12.15
N THR A 101 -1.69 7.54 -13.05
CA THR A 101 -2.45 6.29 -12.92
C THR A 101 -2.02 5.46 -11.70
N ILE A 102 -0.72 5.39 -11.40
CA ILE A 102 -0.20 4.66 -10.24
C ILE A 102 -0.66 5.31 -8.91
N GLU A 103 -0.71 6.64 -8.85
CA GLU A 103 -1.16 7.41 -7.70
C GLU A 103 -2.66 7.18 -7.42
N LYS A 104 -3.49 7.17 -8.48
CA LYS A 104 -4.91 6.83 -8.33
C LYS A 104 -5.13 5.36 -7.98
N ALA A 105 -4.29 4.48 -8.52
CA ALA A 105 -4.39 3.05 -8.26
C ALA A 105 -4.07 2.71 -6.81
N ILE A 106 -3.04 3.33 -6.21
CA ILE A 106 -2.67 3.03 -4.83
C ILE A 106 -3.71 3.54 -3.84
N VAL A 107 -4.31 4.72 -4.08
CA VAL A 107 -5.47 5.20 -3.31
C VAL A 107 -6.63 4.19 -3.35
N ALA A 108 -6.95 3.68 -4.54
CA ALA A 108 -8.02 2.69 -4.69
C ALA A 108 -7.66 1.34 -4.06
N ALA A 109 -6.41 0.89 -4.21
CA ALA A 109 -5.91 -0.37 -3.68
C ALA A 109 -5.91 -0.38 -2.15
N ASP A 110 -5.50 0.72 -1.54
CA ASP A 110 -5.49 0.93 -0.09
C ASP A 110 -6.91 0.90 0.50
N ALA A 111 -7.87 1.60 -0.12
CA ALA A 111 -9.26 1.54 0.33
C ALA A 111 -9.89 0.15 0.16
N VAL A 112 -9.63 -0.52 -0.97
CA VAL A 112 -10.22 -1.83 -1.28
C VAL A 112 -9.61 -2.95 -0.45
N SER A 113 -8.33 -2.89 -0.06
CA SER A 113 -7.74 -3.90 0.83
C SER A 113 -8.47 -3.92 2.18
N GLY A 114 -8.77 -2.74 2.74
CA GLY A 114 -9.54 -2.60 3.98
C GLY A 114 -10.93 -3.24 3.89
N LEU A 115 -11.66 -2.96 2.79
CA LEU A 115 -12.97 -3.58 2.54
C LEU A 115 -12.87 -5.11 2.46
N ILE A 116 -11.95 -5.65 1.66
CA ILE A 116 -11.79 -7.10 1.49
C ILE A 116 -11.46 -7.79 2.83
N ILE A 117 -10.56 -7.19 3.61
CA ILE A 117 -10.17 -7.72 4.92
C ILE A 117 -11.36 -7.65 5.90
N ALA A 118 -12.08 -6.53 5.93
CA ALA A 118 -13.25 -6.36 6.80
C ALA A 118 -14.35 -7.38 6.46
N THR A 119 -14.65 -7.56 5.16
CA THR A 119 -15.60 -8.57 4.68
C THR A 119 -15.20 -9.96 5.14
N ALA A 120 -13.93 -10.35 4.99
CA ALA A 120 -13.47 -11.64 5.49
C ALA A 120 -13.71 -11.79 7.00
N LEU A 121 -13.40 -10.76 7.80
CA LEU A 121 -13.49 -10.82 9.26
C LEU A 121 -14.92 -10.95 9.80
N VAL A 122 -15.93 -10.45 9.07
CA VAL A 122 -17.35 -10.59 9.46
C VAL A 122 -17.98 -11.91 9.01
N MET A 123 -17.36 -12.63 8.07
CA MET A 123 -17.82 -13.95 7.63
C MET A 123 -17.57 -15.02 8.71
N PRO A 124 -18.43 -16.05 8.84
CA PRO A 124 -18.23 -17.13 9.81
C PRO A 124 -16.87 -17.84 9.68
N SER A 125 -16.35 -17.98 8.46
CA SER A 125 -15.07 -18.65 8.21
C SER A 125 -13.83 -17.81 8.54
N LYS A 126 -13.95 -16.47 8.52
CA LYS A 126 -12.84 -15.51 8.70
C LYS A 126 -11.69 -15.67 7.71
N LYS A 127 -11.94 -16.26 6.53
CA LYS A 127 -10.91 -16.56 5.53
C LYS A 127 -11.06 -15.67 4.30
N LEU A 128 -9.96 -15.04 3.89
CA LEU A 128 -9.88 -14.27 2.63
C LEU A 128 -10.26 -15.10 1.40
N ALA A 129 -9.91 -16.39 1.38
CA ALA A 129 -10.21 -17.29 0.27
C ALA A 129 -11.72 -17.51 0.02
N ASP A 130 -12.56 -17.21 1.02
CA ASP A 130 -14.01 -17.36 0.90
C ASP A 130 -14.69 -16.06 0.45
N VAL A 131 -13.98 -14.93 0.42
CA VAL A 131 -14.51 -13.64 -0.05
C VAL A 131 -14.74 -13.71 -1.55
N LYS A 132 -15.96 -13.38 -1.96
CA LYS A 132 -16.37 -13.32 -3.36
C LYS A 132 -16.90 -11.93 -3.70
N LEU A 133 -17.05 -11.65 -4.98
CA LEU A 133 -17.57 -10.36 -5.43
C LEU A 133 -19.00 -10.10 -4.93
N GLU A 134 -19.83 -11.15 -4.79
CA GLU A 134 -21.20 -11.03 -4.29
C GLU A 134 -21.27 -10.71 -2.79
N THR A 135 -20.15 -10.84 -2.07
CA THR A 135 -20.06 -10.57 -0.62
C THR A 135 -19.33 -9.26 -0.29
N LEU A 136 -18.85 -8.53 -1.31
CA LEU A 136 -18.19 -7.24 -1.17
C LEU A 136 -19.18 -6.07 -1.22
#